data_AF-A0A8H5M8Z0-F1
#
_entry.id   AF-A0A8H5M8Z0-F1
#
_cell.length_a   1.000
_cell.length_b   1.000
_cell.length_c   1.000
_cell.angle_alpha   90.00
_cell.angle_beta   90.00
_cell.angle_gamma   90.00
#
_symmetry.space_group_name_H-M   'P 1'
#
loop_
_entity.id
_entity.type
_entity.pdbx_description
1 polymer ?
#
loop_
_entity_poly.entity_id
_entity_poly.type
_entity_poly.pdbx_seq_one_letter_code
_entity_poly.pdbx_strand_id
1 'polypeptide(L)' 'MPANDAKSKPTGNPIANRTLAQSYAALPARTRLYFSLGVCAVALAGIMISDQLEEKIPAKPSDNQKAAQ' A
#
# COMPACT_ATOMS: atom_id res chain seq x y z
N MET A 1 -34.13 23.09 19.78
CA MET A 1 -34.60 21.87 19.08
C MET A 1 -33.37 21.16 18.52
N PRO A 2 -33.00 19.95 18.98
CA PRO A 2 -31.88 19.23 18.39
C PRO A 2 -32.32 18.57 17.07
N ALA A 3 -31.65 18.93 15.98
CA ALA A 3 -31.77 18.27 14.68
C ALA A 3 -31.10 16.90 14.79
N ASN A 4 -31.90 15.84 14.75
CA ASN A 4 -31.41 14.48 14.68
C ASN A 4 -30.76 14.25 13.32
N ASP A 5 -29.44 14.05 13.36
CA ASP A 5 -28.60 13.56 12.27
C ASP A 5 -29.15 12.24 11.73
N ALA A 6 -30.00 12.33 10.70
CA ALA A 6 -30.39 11.20 9.88
C ALA A 6 -29.16 10.72 9.09
N LYS A 7 -28.30 9.92 9.74
CA LYS A 7 -27.31 9.09 9.05
C LYS A 7 -28.06 8.13 8.14
N SER A 8 -28.22 8.52 6.88
CA SER A 8 -28.69 7.66 5.80
C SER A 8 -27.83 6.39 5.77
N LYS A 9 -28.44 5.24 6.06
CA LYS A 9 -27.81 3.92 5.90
C LYS A 9 -27.25 3.83 4.47
N PRO A 10 -25.97 3.51 4.28
CA PRO A 10 -25.43 3.31 2.93
C PRO A 10 -26.09 2.07 2.33
N THR A 11 -26.90 2.26 1.28
CA THR A 11 -27.59 1.22 0.50
C THR A 11 -26.62 0.49 -0.43
N GLY A 12 -25.56 -0.08 0.12
CA GLY A 12 -24.58 -0.90 -0.62
C GLY A 12 -23.94 -1.93 0.29
N ASN A 13 -23.23 -2.91 -0.29
CA ASN A 13 -22.57 -3.98 0.44
C ASN A 13 -21.87 -3.47 1.71
N PRO A 14 -22.03 -4.18 2.85
CA PRO A 14 -21.50 -3.74 4.12
C PRO A 14 -20.01 -3.46 3.98
N ILE A 15 -19.52 -2.40 4.61
CA ILE A 15 -18.13 -1.92 4.48
C ILE A 15 -17.13 -3.05 4.77
N ALA A 16 -17.48 -3.96 5.67
CA ALA A 16 -16.70 -5.14 6.01
C ALA A 16 -16.51 -6.16 4.86
N ASN A 17 -17.40 -6.17 3.86
CA ASN A 17 -17.37 -7.12 2.74
C ASN A 17 -16.91 -6.46 1.41
N ARG A 18 -16.32 -5.26 1.46
CA ARG A 18 -15.82 -4.59 0.25
C ARG A 18 -14.43 -5.10 -0.11
N THR A 19 -14.21 -5.36 -1.40
CA THR A 19 -12.86 -5.65 -1.89
C THR A 19 -11.99 -4.40 -1.79
N LEU A 20 -10.66 -4.58 -1.74
CA LEU A 20 -9.72 -3.45 -1.70
C LEU A 20 -9.93 -2.50 -2.89
N ALA A 21 -10.26 -3.04 -4.06
CA ALA A 21 -10.59 -2.25 -5.25
C ALA A 21 -11.88 -1.44 -5.10
N GLN A 22 -12.94 -2.01 -4.52
CA GLN A 22 -14.18 -1.27 -4.22
C GLN A 22 -13.95 -0.17 -3.19
N SER A 23 -13.14 -0.45 -2.17
CA SER A 23 -12.75 0.54 -1.17
C SER A 23 -11.95 1.68 -1.81
N TYR A 24 -10.98 1.38 -2.67
CA TYR A 24 -10.20 2.41 -3.39
C TYR A 24 -11.06 3.26 -4.35
N ALA A 25 -12.00 2.63 -5.05
CA ALA A 25 -12.94 3.35 -5.94
C ALA A 25 -13.91 4.25 -5.16
N ALA A 26 -14.26 3.88 -3.93
CA ALA A 26 -15.13 4.68 -3.06
C ALA A 26 -14.43 5.90 -2.43
N LEU A 27 -13.10 6.01 -2.53
CA LEU A 27 -12.37 7.19 -2.02
C LEU A 27 -12.61 8.41 -2.92
N PRO A 28 -12.74 9.62 -2.35
CA PRO A 28 -12.73 10.87 -3.10
C PRO A 28 -11.49 11.01 -4.01
N ALA A 29 -11.63 11.69 -5.15
CA ALA A 29 -10.57 11.80 -6.15
C ALA A 29 -9.25 12.37 -5.58
N ARG A 30 -9.34 13.36 -4.68
CA ARG A 30 -8.17 13.96 -4.01
C ARG A 30 -7.45 12.97 -3.08
N THR A 31 -8.20 12.18 -2.31
CA THR A 31 -7.61 11.17 -1.41
C THR A 31 -7.01 10.00 -2.18
N ARG A 32 -7.58 9.63 -3.34
CA ARG A 32 -6.97 8.64 -4.25
C ARG A 32 -5.59 9.12 -4.74
N LEU A 33 -5.48 10.39 -5.15
CA LEU A 33 -4.20 10.98 -5.56
C LEU A 33 -3.16 10.97 -4.43
N TYR A 34 -3.53 11.40 -3.22
CA TYR A 34 -2.60 11.37 -2.09
C TYR A 34 -2.22 9.94 -1.68
N PHE A 35 -3.17 9.01 -1.74
CA PHE A 35 -2.88 7.60 -1.47
C PHE A 35 -1.90 7.02 -2.48
N SER A 36 -2.10 7.25 -3.78
CA SER A 36 -1.16 6.83 -4.82
C SER A 36 0.21 7.47 -4.66
N LEU A 37 0.27 8.77 -4.37
CA LEU A 37 1.53 9.47 -4.08
C LEU A 37 2.26 8.88 -2.87
N GLY A 38 1.52 8.57 -1.80
CA GLY A 38 2.06 7.91 -0.62
C GLY A 38 2.65 6.53 -0.94
N VAL A 39 1.94 5.71 -1.72
CA VAL A 39 2.43 4.40 -2.15
C VAL A 39 3.69 4.55 -3.02
N CYS A 40 3.73 5.50 -3.96
CA CYS A 40 4.93 5.78 -4.76
C CYS A 40 6.11 6.23 -3.89
N ALA A 41 5.89 7.12 -2.91
CA ALA A 41 6.94 7.58 -2.01
C ALA A 41 7.53 6.43 -1.18
N VAL A 42 6.68 5.53 -0.66
CA VAL A 42 7.11 4.33 0.06
C VAL A 42 7.91 3.38 -0.85
N ALA A 43 7.48 3.20 -2.10
CA ALA A 43 8.20 2.37 -3.06
C ALA A 43 9.60 2.92 -3.38
N LEU A 44 9.72 4.23 -3.62
CA LEU A 44 11.00 4.89 -3.85
C LEU A 44 11.92 4.78 -2.62
N ALA A 45 11.38 5.02 -1.42
CA ALA A 45 12.12 4.85 -0.18
C ALA A 45 12.60 3.40 -0.01
N GLY A 46 11.75 2.42 -0.32
CA GLY A 46 12.10 1.00 -0.29
C GLY A 46 13.28 0.67 -1.20
N ILE A 47 13.27 1.18 -2.44
CA ILE A 47 14.39 0.99 -3.38
C ILE A 47 15.68 1.61 -2.81
N MET A 48 15.63 2.85 -2.33
CA MET A 48 16.82 3.51 -1.76
C MET A 48 17.37 2.80 -0.51
N ILE A 49 16.49 2.19 0.29
CA ILE A 49 16.89 1.39 1.45
C ILE A 49 17.53 0.07 0.99
N SER A 50 16.98 -0.58 -0.05
CA SER A 50 17.55 -1.79 -0.63
C SER A 50 18.99 -1.59 -1.10
N ASP A 51 19.27 -0.50 -1.83
CA ASP A 51 20.63 -0.17 -2.29
C ASP A 51 21.60 0.00 -1.10
N GLN A 52 21.17 0.64 -0.01
CA GLN A 52 21.99 0.79 1.19
C GLN A 52 22.16 -0.50 2.00
N LEU A 53 21.21 -1.43 1.93
CA LEU A 53 21.32 -2.73 2.58
C LEU A 53 22.32 -3.63 1.86
N GLU A 54 22.37 -3.58 0.52
CA GLU A 54 23.36 -4.30 -0.27
C GLU A 54 24.79 -3.85 0.05
N GLU A 55 25.01 -2.55 0.26
CA GLU A 55 26.33 -2.02 0.62
C GLU A 55 26.79 -2.46 2.02
N LYS A 56 25.85 -2.63 2.97
CA LYS A 56 26.17 -2.95 4.37
C LYS A 56 26.15 -4.44 4.69
N ILE A 57 25.44 -5.25 3.91
CA ILE A 57 25.38 -6.70 4.08
C ILE A 57 26.09 -7.33 2.89
N PRO A 58 27.42 -7.55 2.97
CA PRO A 58 28.11 -8.32 1.95
C PRO A 58 27.44 -9.69 1.86
N ALA A 59 26.84 -9.98 0.69
CA ALA A 59 26.23 -11.27 0.42
C ALA A 59 27.28 -12.36 0.68
N LYS A 60 27.05 -13.20 1.70
CA LYS A 60 27.81 -14.45 1.82
C LYS A 60 27.63 -15.20 0.49
N PRO A 61 28.71 -15.62 -0.19
CA PRO A 61 28.57 -16.42 -1.39
C PRO A 61 27.75 -17.65 -1.03
N SER A 62 26.56 -17.76 -1.61
CA SER A 62 25.77 -18.97 -1.49
C SER A 62 26.49 -20.06 -2.25
N ASP A 63 26.82 -21.17 -1.57
CA ASP A 63 27.51 -22.33 -2.14
C ASP A 63 26.78 -22.93 -3.38
N ASN A 64 25.54 -22.52 -3.64
CA ASN A 64 24.77 -22.88 -4.83
C ASN A 64 25.29 -22.25 -6.14
N GLN A 65 26.19 -21.25 -6.13
CA GLN A 65 26.79 -20.72 -7.37
C GLN A 65 28.05 -21.49 -7.82
N LYS A 66 28.63 -22.36 -6.99
CA LYS A 66 29.79 -23.20 -7.37
C LYS A 66 29.41 -24.55 -7.99
N ALA A 67 28.14 -24.95 -7.93
CA ALA A 67 27.69 -26.23 -8.47
C ALA A 67 27.25 -26.16 -9.96
N ALA A 68 27.33 -24.99 -10.60
CA ALA A 68 26.95 -24.77 -11.99
C ALA A 68 28.11 -24.29 -12.90
N GLN A 69 29.37 -24.42 -12.45
CA GLN A 69 30.57 -24.23 -13.27
C GLN A 69 31.24 -25.57 -13.55
#